data_AF-A0AAP4UBX1-F1
#
_entry.id   AF-A0AAP4UBX1-F1
#
_cell.length_a   1.000
_cell.length_b   1.000
_cell.length_c   1.000
_cell.angle_alpha   90.00
_cell.angle_beta   90.00
_cell.angle_gamma   90.00
#
_symmetry.space_group_name_H-M   'P 1'
#
loop_
_entity.id
_entity.type
_entity.pdbx_description
1 polymer ?
#
loop_
_entity_poly.entity_id
_entity_poly.type
_entity_poly.pdbx_seq_one_letter_code
_entity_poly.pdbx_strand_id
1 'polypeptide(L)'
;MSNKILVALFAAALAVLTLSSNAFAADENLADFHAEMGGCESCHADGEPSADGEYEFEQCQSCHGTLAEMDDNHAPHDGMLMCADCHAPHDMNVGDVPTCDSCHDDGRSAQ
;
A
#
# COMPACT_ATOMS: atom_id res chain seq x y z
N MET A 1 32.62 -36.51 -9.57
CA MET A 1 31.85 -35.81 -8.52
C MET A 1 30.72 -36.75 -8.09
N SER A 2 30.59 -37.08 -6.81
CA SER A 2 29.63 -38.09 -6.34
C SER A 2 28.20 -37.54 -6.37
N ASN A 3 27.21 -38.34 -6.78
CA ASN A 3 25.79 -37.94 -6.79
C ASN A 3 25.32 -37.37 -5.45
N LYS A 4 25.93 -37.79 -4.33
CA LYS A 4 25.66 -37.25 -2.99
C LYS A 4 26.04 -35.77 -2.82
N ILE A 5 27.10 -35.32 -3.50
CA ILE A 5 27.56 -33.93 -3.47
C ILE A 5 26.65 -33.06 -4.34
N LEU A 6 26.21 -33.58 -5.50
CA LEU A 6 25.27 -32.89 -6.38
C LEU A 6 23.89 -32.69 -5.72
N VAL A 7 23.39 -33.71 -5.01
CA VAL A 7 22.11 -33.63 -4.26
C VAL A 7 22.20 -32.64 -3.10
N ALA A 8 23.32 -32.60 -2.36
CA ALA A 8 23.51 -31.66 -1.27
C ALA A 8 23.57 -30.19 -1.76
N LEU A 9 24.21 -29.94 -2.90
CA LEU A 9 24.28 -28.60 -3.50
C LEU A 9 22.91 -28.13 -4.03
N PHE A 10 22.11 -29.04 -4.61
CA PHE A 10 20.75 -28.72 -5.04
C PHE A 10 19.80 -28.43 -3.88
N ALA A 11 19.90 -29.20 -2.79
CA ALA A 11 19.10 -28.98 -1.59
C ALA A 11 19.44 -27.65 -0.88
N ALA A 12 20.73 -27.30 -0.83
CA ALA A 12 21.17 -26.02 -0.28
C ALA A 12 20.73 -24.82 -1.14
N ALA A 13 20.76 -24.94 -2.47
CA ALA A 13 20.29 -23.89 -3.37
C ALA A 13 18.77 -23.66 -3.25
N LEU A 14 17.98 -24.73 -3.09
CA LEU A 14 16.52 -24.63 -2.95
C LEU A 14 16.10 -24.00 -1.61
N ALA A 15 16.85 -24.24 -0.54
CA ALA A 15 16.59 -23.64 0.78
C ALA A 15 16.87 -22.12 0.82
N VAL A 16 17.77 -21.61 -0.04
CA VAL A 16 18.04 -20.16 -0.14
C VAL A 16 16.96 -19.43 -0.93
N LEU A 17 16.34 -20.09 -1.93
CA LEU A 17 15.25 -19.48 -2.72
C LEU A 17 13.93 -19.29 -1.94
N THR A 18 13.68 -20.09 -0.91
CA THR A 18 12.42 -20.01 -0.14
C THR A 18 12.43 -18.95 0.97
N LEU A 19 13.60 -18.36 1.28
CA LEU A 19 13.71 -17.30 2.29
C LEU A 19 13.69 -15.88 1.71
N SER A 20 13.74 -15.72 0.38
CA SER A 20 13.81 -14.41 -0.28
C SER A 20 12.46 -13.84 -0.73
N SER A 21 11.36 -14.56 -0.53
CA SER A 21 10.04 -14.18 -1.09
C SER A 21 9.32 -13.06 -0.33
N ASN A 22 9.71 -12.75 0.91
CA ASN A 22 8.97 -11.83 1.78
C ASN A 22 9.64 -10.46 1.96
N ALA A 23 10.79 -10.22 1.32
CA ALA A 23 11.56 -8.99 1.49
C ALA A 23 11.21 -7.89 0.45
N PHE A 24 10.35 -8.17 -0.53
CA PHE A 24 10.14 -7.27 -1.68
C PHE A 24 8.89 -6.37 -1.60
N ALA A 25 8.01 -6.55 -0.62
CA ALA A 25 6.76 -5.76 -0.53
C ALA A 25 6.92 -4.41 0.20
N ALA A 26 7.99 -4.22 0.99
CA ALA A 26 8.15 -3.00 1.79
C ALA A 26 8.70 -1.80 0.99
N ASP A 27 9.32 -2.05 -0.16
CA ASP A 27 9.85 -1.00 -1.05
C ASP A 27 8.90 -0.71 -2.24
N GLU A 28 7.75 -1.39 -2.29
CA GLU A 28 6.75 -1.17 -3.33
C GLU A 28 5.85 0.01 -2.97
N ASN A 29 5.67 0.91 -3.93
CA ASN A 29 4.79 2.05 -3.79
C ASN A 29 3.31 1.60 -3.73
N LEU A 30 2.49 2.27 -2.91
CA LEU A 30 1.10 1.87 -2.68
C LEU A 30 0.25 1.86 -3.96
N ALA A 31 0.53 2.76 -4.91
CA ALA A 31 -0.16 2.78 -6.20
C ALA A 31 0.24 1.56 -7.07
N ASP A 32 1.52 1.22 -7.13
CA ASP A 32 2.01 0.06 -7.88
C ASP A 32 1.38 -1.24 -7.35
N PHE A 33 1.32 -1.39 -6.01
CA PHE A 33 0.66 -2.52 -5.37
C PHE A 33 -0.80 -2.70 -5.81
N HIS A 34 -1.55 -1.59 -5.92
CA HIS A 34 -2.93 -1.65 -6.42
C HIS A 34 -3.01 -1.86 -7.94
N ALA A 35 -2.09 -1.27 -8.70
CA ALA A 35 -2.01 -1.47 -10.15
C ALA A 35 -1.70 -2.93 -10.52
N GLU A 36 -0.93 -3.65 -9.71
CA GLU A 36 -0.70 -5.10 -9.89
C GLU A 36 -2.00 -5.92 -9.72
N MET A 37 -2.92 -5.46 -8.87
CA MET A 37 -4.19 -6.15 -8.61
C MET A 37 -5.27 -5.83 -9.65
N GLY A 38 -5.32 -4.60 -10.17
CA GLY A 38 -6.45 -4.13 -10.97
C GLY A 38 -6.12 -3.13 -12.09
N GLY A 39 -4.85 -2.87 -12.36
CA GLY A 39 -4.42 -1.84 -13.30
C GLY A 39 -4.59 -0.41 -12.75
N CYS A 40 -4.13 0.58 -13.51
CA CYS A 40 -4.31 1.99 -13.17
C CYS A 40 -5.79 2.38 -13.12
N GLU A 41 -6.62 1.69 -13.91
CA GLU A 41 -8.05 1.89 -14.02
C GLU A 41 -8.84 1.49 -12.75
N SER A 42 -8.19 0.80 -11.81
CA SER A 42 -8.76 0.53 -10.50
C SER A 42 -9.08 1.81 -9.72
N CYS A 43 -8.27 2.86 -9.93
CA CYS A 43 -8.40 4.16 -9.26
C CYS A 43 -8.69 5.31 -10.23
N HIS A 44 -8.15 5.28 -11.45
CA HIS A 44 -8.20 6.38 -12.40
C HIS A 44 -9.14 6.10 -13.57
N ALA A 45 -10.01 7.04 -13.91
CA ALA A 45 -10.94 6.86 -15.03
C ALA A 45 -10.14 6.80 -16.34
N ASP A 46 -10.26 5.70 -17.08
CA ASP A 46 -9.45 5.41 -18.27
C ASP A 46 -7.92 5.48 -18.02
N GLY A 47 -7.49 5.28 -16.77
CA GLY A 47 -6.09 5.36 -16.36
C GLY A 47 -5.54 6.78 -16.18
N GLU A 48 -6.39 7.81 -16.30
CA GLU A 48 -6.02 9.21 -16.16
C GLU A 48 -6.54 9.80 -14.83
N PRO A 49 -5.73 10.60 -14.11
CA PRO A 49 -6.15 11.20 -12.85
C PRO A 49 -7.26 12.23 -13.06
N SER A 50 -8.24 12.23 -12.15
CA SER A 50 -9.23 13.30 -12.10
C SER A 50 -8.59 14.63 -11.68
N ALA A 51 -9.29 15.74 -11.94
CA ALA A 51 -8.77 17.07 -11.64
C ALA A 51 -8.82 17.43 -10.15
N ASP A 52 -9.72 16.79 -9.40
CA ASP A 52 -10.05 17.12 -8.01
C ASP A 52 -9.86 15.95 -7.04
N GLY A 53 -9.59 14.74 -7.54
CA GLY A 53 -9.41 13.54 -6.73
C GLY A 53 -10.71 12.86 -6.31
N GLU A 54 -11.88 13.41 -6.67
CA GLU A 54 -13.17 12.87 -6.20
C GLU A 54 -13.43 11.47 -6.75
N TYR A 55 -13.09 11.23 -8.03
CA TYR A 55 -13.24 9.92 -8.64
C TYR A 55 -12.37 8.88 -7.91
N GLU A 56 -11.09 9.18 -7.71
CA GLU A 56 -10.16 8.29 -7.01
C GLU A 56 -10.63 8.00 -5.57
N PHE A 57 -11.17 9.01 -4.87
CA PHE A 57 -11.71 8.83 -3.53
C PHE A 57 -12.94 7.91 -3.52
N GLU A 58 -13.84 8.00 -4.50
CA GLU A 58 -14.93 7.05 -4.68
C GLU A 58 -14.40 5.63 -4.92
N GLN A 59 -13.33 5.48 -5.71
CA GLN A 59 -12.71 4.19 -5.97
C GLN A 59 -12.13 3.56 -4.69
N CYS A 60 -11.48 4.34 -3.82
CA CYS A 60 -11.03 3.86 -2.51
C CYS A 60 -12.21 3.28 -1.70
N GLN A 61 -13.29 4.04 -1.61
CA GLN A 61 -14.46 3.70 -0.80
C GLN A 61 -15.22 2.49 -1.35
N SER A 62 -15.19 2.27 -2.67
CA SER A 62 -15.85 1.13 -3.31
C SER A 62 -15.34 -0.23 -2.79
N CYS A 63 -14.10 -0.29 -2.31
CA CYS A 63 -13.46 -1.49 -1.78
C CYS A 63 -13.24 -1.44 -0.26
N HIS A 64 -12.91 -0.26 0.29
CA HIS A 64 -12.51 -0.11 1.70
C HIS A 64 -13.61 0.43 2.63
N GLY A 65 -14.76 0.86 2.09
CA GLY A 65 -15.81 1.53 2.85
C GLY A 65 -15.52 3.01 3.11
N THR A 66 -16.39 3.65 3.89
CA THR A 66 -16.30 5.09 4.18
C THR A 66 -15.46 5.39 5.42
N LEU A 67 -14.91 6.60 5.53
CA LEU A 67 -14.14 7.01 6.72
C LEU A 67 -14.97 6.92 8.01
N ALA A 68 -16.26 7.25 7.95
CA ALA A 68 -17.18 7.15 9.09
C ALA A 68 -17.33 5.73 9.68
N GLU A 69 -17.04 4.69 8.88
CA GLU A 69 -17.16 3.28 9.28
C GLU A 69 -15.81 2.67 9.73
N MET A 70 -14.73 3.43 9.60
CA MET A 70 -13.37 3.02 9.99
C MET A 70 -13.11 3.28 11.48
N ASP A 71 -11.85 3.10 11.89
CA ASP A 71 -11.44 3.24 13.28
C ASP A 71 -11.50 4.68 13.81
N ASP A 72 -11.18 4.83 15.11
CA ASP A 72 -11.20 6.11 15.82
C ASP A 72 -10.16 7.14 15.31
N ASN A 73 -9.22 6.74 14.45
CA ASN A 73 -8.28 7.66 13.80
C ASN A 73 -8.80 8.15 12.44
N HIS A 74 -9.56 7.32 11.72
CA HIS A 74 -10.11 7.65 10.41
C HIS A 74 -11.46 8.38 10.50
N ALA A 75 -12.37 7.90 11.33
CA ALA A 75 -13.72 8.46 11.45
C ALA A 75 -13.76 9.96 11.75
N PRO A 76 -12.85 10.53 12.56
CA PRO A 76 -12.81 11.98 12.77
C PRO A 76 -12.49 12.80 11.51
N HIS A 77 -11.94 12.21 10.45
CA HIS A 77 -11.59 12.88 9.19
C HIS A 77 -12.67 12.78 8.11
N ASP A 78 -13.77 12.08 8.41
CA ASP A 78 -14.90 11.93 7.49
C ASP A 78 -15.46 13.29 7.05
N GLY A 79 -15.65 13.44 5.73
CA GLY A 79 -16.12 14.68 5.11
C GLY A 79 -15.14 15.86 5.15
N MET A 80 -13.92 15.67 5.64
CA MET A 80 -12.87 16.72 5.66
C MET A 80 -11.71 16.42 4.72
N LEU A 81 -11.34 15.16 4.57
CA LEU A 81 -10.19 14.71 3.79
C LEU A 81 -10.59 13.51 2.91
N MET A 82 -9.83 13.31 1.84
CA MET A 82 -9.82 12.11 1.03
C MET A 82 -8.77 11.12 1.55
N CYS A 83 -8.89 9.84 1.21
CA CYS A 83 -7.90 8.82 1.59
C CYS A 83 -6.47 9.22 1.19
N ALA A 84 -6.33 9.79 -0.02
CA ALA A 84 -5.05 10.17 -0.62
C ALA A 84 -4.39 11.40 0.04
N ASP A 85 -5.14 12.19 0.83
CA ASP A 85 -4.56 13.33 1.57
C ASP A 85 -3.63 12.87 2.70
N CYS A 86 -3.82 11.65 3.20
CA CYS A 86 -2.93 11.02 4.17
C CYS A 86 -2.12 9.88 3.55
N HIS A 87 -2.77 9.00 2.81
CA HIS A 87 -2.12 7.87 2.12
C HIS A 87 -1.74 8.29 0.71
N ALA A 88 -0.67 9.06 0.53
CA ALA A 88 -0.24 9.54 -0.79
C ALA A 88 0.24 8.37 -1.67
N PRO A 89 -0.60 7.82 -2.58
CA PRO A 89 -0.36 6.46 -3.07
C PRO A 89 0.90 6.36 -3.92
N HIS A 90 1.23 7.41 -4.68
CA HIS A 90 2.41 7.49 -5.54
C HIS A 90 3.70 7.92 -4.83
N ASP A 91 3.63 8.29 -3.56
CA ASP A 91 4.78 8.77 -2.79
C ASP A 91 5.10 7.90 -1.55
N MET A 92 4.11 7.13 -1.07
CA MET A 92 4.24 6.25 0.10
C MET A 92 4.33 4.79 -0.31
N ASN A 93 5.12 4.02 0.44
CA ASN A 93 5.22 2.58 0.24
C ASN A 93 4.17 1.81 1.05
N VAL A 94 3.93 0.57 0.65
CA VAL A 94 3.08 -0.35 1.41
C VAL A 94 3.64 -0.54 2.82
N GLY A 95 2.82 -0.26 3.83
CA GLY A 95 3.19 -0.37 5.25
C GLY A 95 3.71 0.92 5.87
N ASP A 96 3.94 1.98 5.08
CA ASP A 96 4.18 3.31 5.63
C ASP A 96 2.93 3.83 6.35
N VAL A 97 3.14 4.42 7.52
CA VAL A 97 2.07 5.02 8.32
C VAL A 97 2.10 6.53 8.13
N PRO A 98 1.01 7.15 7.63
CA PRO A 98 0.93 8.60 7.52
C PRO A 98 1.20 9.29 8.86
N THR A 99 1.96 10.38 8.84
CA THR A 99 2.24 11.14 10.06
C THR A 99 1.20 12.22 10.27
N CYS A 100 0.92 12.51 11.54
CA CYS A 100 -0.09 13.51 11.91
C CYS A 100 0.45 14.94 11.85
N ASP A 101 1.78 15.11 11.89
CA ASP A 101 2.48 16.41 11.93
C ASP A 101 2.46 17.17 10.59
N SER A 102 2.00 16.52 9.52
CA SER A 102 1.71 17.16 8.24
C SER A 102 0.58 18.20 8.35
N CYS A 103 -0.38 18.00 9.25
CA CYS A 103 -1.57 18.84 9.42
C CYS A 103 -1.79 19.33 10.86
N HIS A 104 -1.30 18.60 11.87
CA HIS A 104 -1.49 18.91 13.29
C HIS A 104 -0.19 19.35 13.97
N ASP A 105 -0.23 20.44 14.73
CA ASP A 105 0.94 21.05 15.38
C ASP A 105 1.00 20.80 16.91
N ASP A 106 0.14 19.93 17.43
CA ASP A 106 0.02 19.61 18.86
C ASP A 106 0.80 18.38 19.31
N GLY A 107 1.55 17.76 18.39
CA GLY A 107 2.38 16.59 18.66
C GLY A 107 1.60 15.28 18.81
N ARG A 108 0.36 15.21 18.31
CA ARG A 108 -0.40 13.95 18.25
C ARG A 108 0.26 12.93 17.32
N SER A 109 0.03 11.65 17.59
CA SER A 109 0.46 10.53 16.74
C SER A 109 -0.62 9.46 16.67
N ALA A 110 -0.64 8.66 15.60
CA ALA A 110 -1.42 7.42 15.57
C ALA A 110 -0.88 6.49 16.67
N GLN A 111 -1.75 6.13 17.63
CA GLN A 111 -1.42 5.24 18.75
C GLN A 111 -1.44 3.77 18.32
#